data_AF-A0A6L8BE48-F1
#
_entry.id   AF-A0A6L8BE48-F1
#
_cell.length_a   1.000
_cell.length_b   1.000
_cell.length_c   1.000
_cell.angle_alpha   90.00
_cell.angle_beta   90.00
_cell.angle_gamma   90.00
#
_symmetry.space_group_name_H-M   'P 1'
#
loop_
_entity.id
_entity.type
_entity.pdbx_description
1 polymer ?
#
loop_
_entity_poly.entity_id
_entity_poly.type
_entity_poly.pdbx_seq_one_letter_code
_entity_poly.pdbx_strand_id
1 'polypeptide(L)'
;MPAMRCTGRSVFIFSAAVWLAGCSDGGPALDGVSLDGTLLVTDRASGSIAFIDLATRTEVGRVPVGEIIPHEVAVSPDGQLALTSEYGPNGQPGQHIILMDVATASTVARIDLGPGSRPHTALFLPDGRHAVATMQDSDQLALVDLDAEAVIRTYATGGREGHMVRLSPDGSRAYVSSRLGDGTLSVIFLNEDRAPVVIETGPGAEGIDVSADGSEIWVANRQVETISVIDAESLEIVETLDSRRFTGRIEMGPDGFAISPNGGGGGGPVPQYLRLWDVESRSLLTEVPLTEEPRANAFGVLIHDGMAFVGDRGAGDLLMFDLADLNDREVLMSDFGDPDGMAWTPVRVGAVTE
;
A
#
# COMPACT_ATOMS: atom_id res chain seq x y z
N MET A 1 59.18 64.99 -20.02
CA MET A 1 59.46 65.18 -21.47
C MET A 1 58.45 64.34 -22.25
N PRO A 2 57.92 64.82 -23.39
CA PRO A 2 56.52 64.62 -23.78
C PRO A 2 56.31 63.61 -24.92
N ALA A 3 55.10 63.03 -25.02
CA ALA A 3 54.43 62.57 -26.24
C ALA A 3 52.97 62.28 -25.85
N MET A 4 51.90 62.94 -26.33
CA MET A 4 51.42 63.25 -27.69
C MET A 4 51.11 62.03 -28.57
N ARG A 5 49.80 61.72 -28.60
CA ARG A 5 48.89 61.21 -29.64
C ARG A 5 49.43 60.47 -30.88
N CYS A 6 48.68 59.40 -31.21
CA CYS A 6 48.17 58.92 -32.51
C CYS A 6 48.10 57.39 -32.45
N THR A 7 47.20 56.61 -33.03
CA THR A 7 46.06 56.77 -33.96
C THR A 7 45.38 55.40 -33.95
N GLY A 8 44.06 55.34 -34.20
CA GLY A 8 43.31 54.09 -34.15
C GLY A 8 43.66 53.08 -35.23
N ARG A 9 43.26 51.83 -34.98
CA ARG A 9 42.75 50.93 -36.01
C ARG A 9 41.92 49.82 -35.35
N SER A 10 40.67 49.73 -35.79
CA SER A 10 39.70 48.71 -35.39
C SER A 10 40.13 47.33 -35.89
N VAL A 11 40.01 46.31 -35.04
CA VAL A 11 39.79 44.92 -35.47
C VAL A 11 38.73 44.29 -34.56
N PHE A 12 37.86 43.55 -35.22
CA PHE A 12 36.57 43.03 -34.81
C PHE A 12 36.70 41.64 -34.11
N ILE A 13 35.83 41.43 -33.10
CA ILE A 13 35.12 40.18 -32.72
C ILE A 13 35.93 39.06 -32.01
N PHE A 14 35.62 38.80 -30.73
CA PHE A 14 34.69 37.75 -30.26
C PHE A 14 34.60 37.85 -28.72
N SER A 15 33.40 38.09 -28.19
CA SER A 15 33.14 37.98 -26.75
C SER A 15 33.41 36.55 -26.30
N ALA A 16 34.43 36.35 -25.47
CA ALA A 16 34.54 35.16 -24.66
C ALA A 16 33.53 35.28 -23.51
N ALA A 17 32.36 34.66 -23.68
CA ALA A 17 31.51 34.33 -22.53
C ALA A 17 32.18 33.14 -21.83
N VAL A 18 32.82 33.43 -20.70
CA VAL A 18 33.20 32.40 -19.73
C VAL A 18 31.90 31.92 -19.10
N TRP A 19 31.42 30.75 -19.54
CA TRP A 19 30.45 29.98 -18.77
C TRP A 19 31.20 29.35 -17.61
N LEU A 20 31.01 29.90 -16.40
CA LEU A 20 31.23 29.14 -15.19
C LEU A 20 30.16 28.06 -15.16
N ALA A 21 30.55 26.83 -15.49
CA ALA A 21 29.76 25.65 -15.18
C ALA A 21 29.67 25.56 -13.65
N GLY A 22 28.57 26.05 -13.09
CA GLY A 22 28.09 25.60 -11.80
C GLY A 22 27.43 24.25 -12.02
N CYS A 23 28.10 23.17 -11.61
CA CYS A 23 27.39 21.95 -11.27
C CYS A 23 26.52 22.29 -10.04
N SER A 24 25.22 22.39 -10.25
CA SER A 24 24.23 22.15 -9.21
C SER A 24 23.34 21.04 -9.72
N ASP A 25 23.83 19.81 -9.64
CA ASP A 25 22.96 18.64 -9.56
C ASP A 25 22.31 18.72 -8.18
N GLY A 26 21.20 19.42 -8.13
CA GLY A 26 20.29 19.47 -6.99
C GLY A 26 18.90 19.34 -7.58
N GLY A 27 18.42 18.10 -7.72
CA GLY A 27 16.98 17.88 -7.73
C GLY A 27 16.37 18.50 -6.46
N PRO A 28 15.06 18.82 -6.47
CA PRO A 28 14.42 19.33 -5.27
C PRO A 28 14.70 18.37 -4.11
N ALA A 29 15.33 18.86 -3.05
CA ALA A 29 15.53 18.09 -1.85
C ALA A 29 14.17 17.81 -1.22
N LEU A 30 14.02 16.63 -0.62
CA LEU A 30 12.90 16.17 0.22
C LEU A 30 12.74 17.02 1.51
N ASP A 31 12.84 18.35 1.40
CA ASP A 31 12.88 19.29 2.52
C ASP A 31 11.50 19.33 3.21
N GLY A 32 11.35 18.52 4.26
CA GLY A 32 10.17 18.51 5.14
C GLY A 32 9.56 17.13 5.41
N VAL A 33 9.95 16.10 4.66
CA VAL A 33 9.47 14.72 4.85
C VAL A 33 10.31 14.03 5.94
N SER A 34 9.63 13.60 7.01
CA SER A 34 10.20 12.83 8.10
C SER A 34 10.26 11.35 7.75
N LEU A 35 11.37 10.92 7.14
CA LEU A 35 11.67 9.49 6.89
C LEU A 35 12.08 8.72 8.16
N ASP A 36 11.63 9.16 9.34
CA ASP A 36 11.92 8.48 10.59
C ASP A 36 11.02 7.24 10.75
N GLY A 37 11.51 6.22 11.45
CA GLY A 37 10.75 5.00 11.75
C GLY A 37 11.11 3.83 10.85
N THR A 38 10.24 2.81 10.86
CA THR A 38 10.46 1.54 10.18
C THR A 38 9.36 1.29 9.16
N LEU A 39 9.74 1.05 7.91
CA LEU A 39 8.87 0.51 6.88
C LEU A 39 8.93 -1.02 6.93
N LEU A 40 7.77 -1.66 7.03
CA LEU A 40 7.61 -3.10 6.96
C LEU A 40 7.16 -3.46 5.55
N VAL A 41 7.82 -4.45 4.95
CA VAL A 41 7.55 -4.90 3.59
C VAL A 41 7.37 -6.40 3.56
N THR A 42 6.24 -6.85 3.06
CA THR A 42 5.97 -8.27 2.84
C THR A 42 6.77 -8.77 1.64
N ASP A 43 7.62 -9.77 1.85
CA ASP A 43 8.35 -10.46 0.77
C ASP A 43 7.82 -11.89 0.62
N ARG A 44 6.93 -12.04 -0.36
CA ARG A 44 6.13 -13.25 -0.53
C ARG A 44 6.95 -14.48 -0.91
N ALA A 45 7.97 -14.28 -1.74
CA ALA A 45 8.79 -15.37 -2.26
C ALA A 45 9.76 -15.90 -1.21
N SER A 46 10.25 -15.05 -0.31
CA SER A 46 11.10 -15.49 0.81
C SER A 46 10.30 -15.93 2.04
N GLY A 47 8.99 -15.67 2.08
CA GLY A 47 8.14 -16.04 3.21
C GLY A 47 8.42 -15.22 4.46
N SER A 48 8.70 -13.91 4.29
CA SER A 48 9.16 -13.05 5.39
C SER A 48 8.64 -11.61 5.31
N ILE A 49 8.76 -10.90 6.42
CA ILE A 49 8.55 -9.45 6.51
C ILE A 49 9.90 -8.78 6.74
N ALA A 50 10.31 -7.91 5.82
CA ALA A 50 11.51 -7.08 5.97
C ALA A 50 11.18 -5.82 6.77
N PHE A 51 12.11 -5.39 7.61
CA PHE A 51 12.04 -4.17 8.41
C PHE A 51 13.13 -3.22 7.92
N ILE A 52 12.74 -2.08 7.38
CA ILE A 52 13.62 -1.10 6.75
C ILE A 52 13.60 0.18 7.58
N ASP A 53 14.74 0.59 8.11
CA ASP A 53 14.89 1.93 8.68
C ASP A 53 14.91 2.93 7.51
N LEU A 54 13.87 3.76 7.42
CA LEU A 54 13.67 4.66 6.28
C LEU A 54 14.71 5.80 6.24
N ALA A 55 15.16 6.26 7.41
CA ALA A 55 16.11 7.36 7.52
C ALA A 55 17.49 6.97 6.98
N THR A 56 17.91 5.73 7.26
CA THR A 56 19.18 5.15 6.80
C THR A 56 19.04 4.38 5.49
N ARG A 57 17.81 4.03 5.09
CA ARG A 57 17.48 3.20 3.92
C ARG A 57 18.14 1.82 3.98
N THR A 58 18.14 1.21 5.16
CA THR A 58 18.76 -0.10 5.39
C THR A 58 17.77 -1.10 5.95
N GLU A 59 17.88 -2.37 5.51
CA GLU A 59 17.17 -3.47 6.16
C GLU A 59 17.81 -3.73 7.53
N VAL A 60 17.05 -3.46 8.59
CA VAL A 60 17.50 -3.57 9.99
C VAL A 60 16.99 -4.85 10.66
N GLY A 61 16.09 -5.58 10.01
CA GLY A 61 15.58 -6.86 10.50
C GLY A 61 14.73 -7.57 9.45
N ARG A 62 14.53 -8.87 9.66
CA ARG A 62 13.63 -9.68 8.85
C ARG A 62 13.02 -10.78 9.70
N VAL A 63 11.70 -10.87 9.69
CA VAL A 63 10.95 -11.90 10.42
C VAL A 63 10.45 -12.94 9.43
N PRO A 64 10.88 -14.22 9.53
CA PRO A 64 10.31 -15.29 8.73
C PRO A 64 8.89 -15.63 9.23
N VAL A 65 7.92 -15.61 8.31
CA VAL A 65 6.55 -16.13 8.52
C VAL A 65 6.56 -17.66 8.37
N GLY A 66 7.42 -18.19 7.51
CA GLY A 66 7.65 -19.61 7.27
C GLY A 66 7.76 -19.92 5.77
N GLU A 67 7.61 -21.19 5.40
CA GLU A 67 7.59 -21.61 3.97
C GLU A 67 6.30 -21.19 3.23
N ILE A 68 5.44 -20.41 3.89
CA ILE A 68 4.12 -20.04 3.41
C ILE A 68 4.14 -18.56 3.03
N ILE A 69 3.51 -18.25 1.90
CA ILE A 69 3.45 -16.91 1.30
C ILE A 69 2.70 -15.95 2.24
N PRO A 70 3.35 -14.92 2.82
CA PRO A 70 2.63 -13.81 3.42
C PRO A 70 1.96 -12.93 2.36
N HIS A 71 1.06 -12.01 2.73
CA HIS A 71 0.42 -11.13 1.73
C HIS A 71 0.40 -9.65 2.12
N GLU A 72 -0.25 -9.32 3.24
CA GLU A 72 -0.32 -7.97 3.79
C GLU A 72 0.46 -7.86 5.09
N VAL A 73 0.84 -6.64 5.45
CA VAL A 73 1.31 -6.32 6.80
C VAL A 73 0.59 -5.07 7.30
N ALA A 74 0.24 -5.04 8.58
CA ALA A 74 -0.35 -3.90 9.27
C ALA A 74 0.38 -3.66 10.60
N VAL A 75 0.27 -2.44 11.12
CA VAL A 75 0.91 -2.00 12.36
C VAL A 75 -0.17 -1.63 13.38
N SER A 76 0.06 -1.89 14.67
CA SER A 76 -0.86 -1.54 15.75
C SER A 76 -0.94 -0.02 15.94
N PRO A 77 -2.04 0.52 16.53
CA PRO A 77 -2.19 1.96 16.73
C PRO A 77 -1.05 2.64 17.51
N ASP A 78 -0.37 1.90 18.39
CA ASP A 78 0.79 2.38 19.17
C ASP A 78 2.15 2.14 18.49
N GLY A 79 2.14 1.53 17.30
CA GLY A 79 3.34 1.23 16.50
C GLY A 79 4.17 0.04 16.99
N GLN A 80 3.83 -0.58 18.13
CA GLN A 80 4.70 -1.57 18.79
C GLN A 80 4.60 -2.96 18.16
N LEU A 81 3.44 -3.30 17.62
CA LEU A 81 3.16 -4.61 17.04
C LEU A 81 2.90 -4.50 15.54
N ALA A 82 3.18 -5.58 14.83
CA ALA A 82 2.82 -5.76 13.45
C ALA A 82 2.10 -7.09 13.25
N LEU A 83 1.22 -7.14 12.26
CA LEU A 83 0.38 -8.27 11.94
C LEU A 83 0.49 -8.60 10.46
N THR A 84 0.70 -9.86 10.10
CA THR A 84 0.68 -10.31 8.71
C THR A 84 -0.16 -11.58 8.56
N SER A 85 -0.70 -11.78 7.36
CA SER A 85 -1.47 -12.96 7.00
C SER A 85 -0.58 -14.05 6.42
N GLU A 86 -0.85 -15.30 6.80
CA GLU A 86 -0.24 -16.47 6.19
C GLU A 86 -1.18 -17.00 5.09
N TYR A 87 -1.09 -16.42 3.90
CA TYR A 87 -2.01 -16.74 2.80
C TYR A 87 -1.73 -18.12 2.19
N GLY A 88 -0.49 -18.37 1.80
CA GLY A 88 -0.05 -19.63 1.21
C GLY A 88 -0.44 -19.89 -0.25
N PRO A 89 0.24 -20.84 -0.92
CA PRO A 89 0.02 -21.14 -2.32
C PRO A 89 -1.27 -21.95 -2.55
N ASN A 90 -1.73 -21.98 -3.81
CA ASN A 90 -2.83 -22.86 -4.21
C ASN A 90 -2.49 -24.33 -3.89
N GLY A 91 -3.42 -25.02 -3.22
CA GLY A 91 -3.26 -26.42 -2.80
C GLY A 91 -2.59 -26.62 -1.44
N GLN A 92 -1.99 -25.57 -0.87
CA GLN A 92 -1.51 -25.54 0.53
C GLN A 92 -1.88 -24.18 1.16
N PRO A 93 -3.19 -23.91 1.34
CA PRO A 93 -3.63 -22.67 1.95
C PRO A 93 -3.07 -22.56 3.37
N GLY A 94 -2.59 -21.37 3.73
CA GLY A 94 -2.25 -21.07 5.10
C GLY A 94 -3.50 -20.84 5.94
N GLN A 95 -3.32 -20.74 7.26
CA GLN A 95 -4.44 -20.60 8.19
C GLN A 95 -4.18 -19.72 9.39
N HIS A 96 -3.08 -18.96 9.38
CA HIS A 96 -2.65 -18.18 10.53
C HIS A 96 -2.56 -16.69 10.22
N ILE A 97 -2.66 -15.87 11.27
CA ILE A 97 -2.06 -14.54 11.29
C ILE A 97 -0.85 -14.56 12.21
N ILE A 98 0.20 -13.85 11.83
CA ILE A 98 1.45 -13.76 12.59
C ILE A 98 1.51 -12.39 13.24
N LEU A 99 1.61 -12.39 14.57
CA LEU A 99 1.85 -11.21 15.38
C LEU A 99 3.35 -11.07 15.61
N MET A 100 3.87 -9.86 15.43
CA MET A 100 5.30 -9.55 15.51
C MET A 100 5.52 -8.34 16.41
N ASP A 101 6.63 -8.35 17.14
CA ASP A 101 7.13 -7.20 17.88
C ASP A 101 8.04 -6.39 16.96
N VAL A 102 7.73 -5.11 16.81
CA VAL A 102 8.44 -4.23 15.89
C VAL A 102 9.84 -3.91 16.41
N ALA A 103 9.96 -3.54 17.69
CA ALA A 103 11.21 -3.07 18.27
C ALA A 103 12.32 -4.14 18.22
N THR A 104 11.95 -5.41 18.32
CA THR A 104 12.89 -6.55 18.30
C THR A 104 12.93 -7.26 16.95
N ALA A 105 12.06 -6.91 16.00
CA ALA A 105 11.86 -7.62 14.74
C ALA A 105 11.75 -9.15 15.00
N SER A 106 10.78 -9.54 15.82
CA SER A 106 10.59 -10.95 16.21
C SER A 106 9.12 -11.37 16.22
N THR A 107 8.85 -12.65 16.02
CA THR A 107 7.49 -13.21 16.14
C THR A 107 7.07 -13.30 17.60
N VAL A 108 5.89 -12.76 17.91
CA VAL A 108 5.22 -12.86 19.20
C VAL A 108 4.32 -14.09 19.25
N ALA A 109 3.42 -14.19 18.27
CA ALA A 109 2.41 -15.25 18.22
C ALA A 109 2.08 -15.65 16.78
N ARG A 110 1.57 -16.89 16.63
CA ARG A 110 1.03 -17.44 15.39
C ARG A 110 -0.38 -17.94 15.68
N ILE A 111 -1.36 -17.11 15.34
CA ILE A 111 -2.76 -17.29 15.77
C ILE A 111 -3.51 -18.06 14.69
N ASP A 112 -4.09 -19.20 15.07
CA ASP A 112 -4.85 -20.07 14.16
C ASP A 112 -6.26 -19.53 13.91
N LEU A 113 -6.60 -19.31 12.64
CA LEU A 113 -7.93 -18.91 12.20
C LEU A 113 -8.84 -20.11 11.87
N GLY A 114 -8.27 -21.31 11.87
CA GLY A 114 -8.95 -22.56 11.56
C GLY A 114 -8.81 -22.99 10.09
N PRO A 115 -9.20 -24.25 9.80
CA PRO A 115 -9.01 -24.86 8.50
C PRO A 115 -9.84 -24.18 7.41
N GLY A 116 -9.26 -24.06 6.21
CA GLY A 116 -9.94 -23.43 5.07
C GLY A 116 -10.12 -21.92 5.23
N SER A 117 -9.29 -21.26 6.06
CA SER A 117 -9.33 -19.81 6.21
C SER A 117 -8.62 -19.09 5.08
N ARG A 118 -7.38 -19.47 4.72
CA ARG A 118 -6.55 -18.79 3.72
C ARG A 118 -6.57 -17.26 3.91
N PRO A 119 -6.02 -16.76 5.04
CA PRO A 119 -6.14 -15.35 5.37
C PRO A 119 -5.45 -14.48 4.34
N HIS A 120 -6.12 -13.42 3.90
CA HIS A 120 -5.54 -12.49 2.94
C HIS A 120 -5.07 -11.20 3.60
N THR A 121 -5.97 -10.49 4.27
CA THR A 121 -5.67 -9.24 4.96
C THR A 121 -6.01 -9.40 6.42
N ALA A 122 -5.16 -8.86 7.30
CA ALA A 122 -5.46 -8.76 8.72
C ALA A 122 -5.13 -7.34 9.21
N LEU A 123 -6.01 -6.75 10.00
CA LEU A 123 -5.90 -5.37 10.49
C LEU A 123 -6.20 -5.31 11.99
N PHE A 124 -5.46 -4.47 12.71
CA PHE A 124 -5.82 -4.11 14.08
C PHE A 124 -7.10 -3.28 14.12
N LEU A 125 -7.93 -3.50 15.14
CA LEU A 125 -8.97 -2.55 15.51
C LEU A 125 -8.34 -1.33 16.20
N PRO A 126 -9.04 -0.17 16.25
CA PRO A 126 -8.54 1.02 16.93
C PRO A 126 -8.23 0.84 18.42
N ASP A 127 -8.78 -0.19 19.07
CA ASP A 127 -8.48 -0.51 20.47
C ASP A 127 -7.11 -1.16 20.69
N GLY A 128 -6.43 -1.59 19.62
CA GLY A 128 -5.12 -2.24 19.65
C GLY A 128 -5.11 -3.64 20.28
N ARG A 129 -6.26 -4.16 20.73
CA ARG A 129 -6.39 -5.45 21.43
C ARG A 129 -7.07 -6.51 20.58
N HIS A 130 -7.84 -6.07 19.60
CA HIS A 130 -8.48 -6.96 18.64
C HIS A 130 -7.92 -6.74 17.24
N ALA A 131 -8.07 -7.76 16.40
CA ALA A 131 -7.82 -7.67 14.98
C ALA A 131 -8.96 -8.31 14.19
N VAL A 132 -9.13 -7.89 12.95
CA VAL A 132 -9.94 -8.62 11.96
C VAL A 132 -9.04 -9.29 10.94
N ALA A 133 -9.46 -10.45 10.44
CA ALA A 133 -8.78 -11.15 9.36
C ALA A 133 -9.77 -11.72 8.34
N THR A 134 -9.58 -11.41 7.07
CA THR A 134 -10.40 -11.98 5.99
C THR A 134 -10.02 -13.43 5.79
N MET A 135 -10.99 -14.34 5.83
CA MET A 135 -10.81 -15.78 5.60
C MET A 135 -11.38 -16.17 4.24
N GLN A 136 -10.56 -16.01 3.19
CA GLN A 136 -10.93 -16.07 1.78
C GLN A 136 -11.63 -17.35 1.36
N ASP A 137 -11.17 -18.51 1.83
CA ASP A 137 -11.72 -19.81 1.37
C ASP A 137 -13.05 -20.18 2.05
N SER A 138 -13.36 -19.51 3.18
CA SER A 138 -14.57 -19.73 3.96
C SER A 138 -15.62 -18.63 3.81
N ASP A 139 -15.32 -17.56 3.08
CA ASP A 139 -16.18 -16.37 2.93
C ASP A 139 -16.60 -15.77 4.29
N GLN A 140 -15.63 -15.66 5.19
CA GLN A 140 -15.82 -15.09 6.53
C GLN A 140 -14.82 -13.98 6.83
N LEU A 141 -15.18 -13.12 7.77
CA LEU A 141 -14.26 -12.25 8.50
C LEU A 141 -14.13 -12.78 9.93
N ALA A 142 -12.91 -13.05 10.39
CA ALA A 142 -12.65 -13.37 11.79
C ALA A 142 -12.45 -12.08 12.60
N LEU A 143 -12.94 -12.04 13.83
CA LEU A 143 -12.52 -11.13 14.88
C LEU A 143 -11.68 -11.93 15.88
N VAL A 144 -10.47 -11.45 16.12
CA VAL A 144 -9.43 -12.10 16.91
C VAL A 144 -9.16 -11.25 18.14
N ASP A 145 -9.12 -11.89 19.31
CA ASP A 145 -8.57 -11.32 20.53
C ASP A 145 -7.07 -11.65 20.57
N LEU A 146 -6.23 -10.62 20.62
CA LEU A 146 -4.77 -10.77 20.54
C LEU A 146 -4.16 -11.20 21.88
N ASP A 147 -4.80 -10.88 23.00
CA ASP A 147 -4.36 -11.33 24.34
C ASP A 147 -4.66 -12.82 24.53
N ALA A 148 -5.82 -13.26 24.05
CA ALA A 148 -6.25 -14.66 24.10
C ALA A 148 -5.69 -15.50 22.93
N GLU A 149 -5.08 -14.87 21.93
CA GLU A 149 -4.56 -15.49 20.71
C GLU A 149 -5.61 -16.39 20.03
N ALA A 150 -6.85 -15.90 19.93
CA ALA A 150 -7.97 -16.72 19.49
C ALA A 150 -9.01 -15.94 18.69
N VAL A 151 -9.63 -16.62 17.71
CA VAL A 151 -10.85 -16.15 17.05
C VAL A 151 -12.00 -16.16 18.06
N ILE A 152 -12.55 -14.99 18.36
CA ILE A 152 -13.67 -14.82 19.31
C ILE A 152 -15.02 -14.69 18.61
N ARG A 153 -15.03 -14.34 17.31
CA ARG A 153 -16.24 -14.26 16.49
C ARG A 153 -15.90 -14.39 15.01
N THR A 154 -16.85 -14.86 14.22
CA THR A 154 -16.79 -14.81 12.75
C THR A 154 -18.03 -14.13 12.19
N TYR A 155 -17.87 -13.48 11.04
CA TYR A 155 -18.95 -12.82 10.31
C TYR A 155 -18.97 -13.36 8.88
N ALA A 156 -20.15 -13.71 8.38
CA ALA A 156 -20.28 -13.98 6.95
C ALA A 156 -20.03 -12.69 6.16
N THR A 157 -19.21 -12.77 5.11
CA THR A 157 -19.03 -11.64 4.20
C THR A 157 -20.26 -11.46 3.31
N GLY A 158 -20.89 -12.56 2.88
CA GLY A 158 -22.02 -12.56 1.95
C GLY A 158 -21.59 -12.47 0.48
N GLY A 159 -20.38 -12.00 0.21
CA GLY A 159 -19.68 -12.14 -1.07
C GLY A 159 -18.99 -13.51 -1.22
N ARG A 160 -18.25 -13.68 -2.33
CA ARG A 160 -17.49 -14.90 -2.64
C ARG A 160 -16.03 -14.61 -2.94
N GLU A 161 -15.15 -15.37 -2.31
CA GLU A 161 -13.71 -15.14 -2.26
C GLU A 161 -13.39 -13.76 -1.66
N GLY A 162 -13.82 -13.55 -0.42
CA GLY A 162 -13.49 -12.36 0.36
C GLY A 162 -11.98 -12.15 0.43
N HIS A 163 -11.50 -10.95 0.15
CA HIS A 163 -10.08 -10.70 -0.14
C HIS A 163 -9.49 -9.60 0.75
N MET A 164 -9.57 -8.33 0.34
CA MET A 164 -9.09 -7.23 1.16
C MET A 164 -10.14 -6.82 2.19
N VAL A 165 -9.68 -6.36 3.35
CA VAL A 165 -10.53 -5.70 4.35
C VAL A 165 -9.96 -4.32 4.69
N ARG A 166 -10.85 -3.37 4.95
CA ARG A 166 -10.58 -2.06 5.56
C ARG A 166 -11.62 -1.78 6.63
N LEU A 167 -11.30 -0.89 7.57
CA LEU A 167 -12.19 -0.53 8.69
C LEU A 167 -12.73 0.88 8.50
N SER A 168 -13.92 1.15 9.04
CA SER A 168 -14.32 2.53 9.31
C SER A 168 -13.38 3.16 10.36
N PRO A 169 -13.17 4.48 10.37
CA PRO A 169 -12.26 5.13 11.31
C PRO A 169 -12.57 4.84 12.80
N ASP A 170 -13.84 4.64 13.13
CA ASP A 170 -14.30 4.29 14.48
C ASP A 170 -14.18 2.78 14.82
N GLY A 171 -13.77 1.96 13.85
CA GLY A 171 -13.68 0.50 13.98
C GLY A 171 -15.01 -0.22 14.14
N SER A 172 -16.15 0.44 13.90
CA SER A 172 -17.48 -0.19 14.06
C SER A 172 -17.91 -1.02 12.84
N ARG A 173 -17.33 -0.74 11.67
CA ARG A 173 -17.62 -1.43 10.41
C ARG A 173 -16.34 -1.98 9.77
N ALA A 174 -16.46 -3.13 9.14
CA ALA A 174 -15.45 -3.69 8.25
C ALA A 174 -16.01 -3.75 6.83
N TYR A 175 -15.20 -3.34 5.87
CA TYR A 175 -15.49 -3.32 4.44
C TYR A 175 -14.65 -4.40 3.77
N VAL A 176 -15.28 -5.39 3.16
CA VAL A 176 -14.59 -6.54 2.55
C VAL A 176 -14.88 -6.62 1.06
N SER A 177 -13.85 -6.56 0.23
CA SER A 177 -13.98 -6.86 -1.20
C SER A 177 -14.06 -8.36 -1.44
N SER A 178 -14.87 -8.78 -2.41
CA SER A 178 -14.99 -10.17 -2.82
C SER A 178 -14.87 -10.29 -4.33
N ARG A 179 -13.92 -11.12 -4.80
CA ARG A 179 -13.43 -11.09 -6.19
C ARG A 179 -14.25 -11.90 -7.18
N LEU A 180 -14.97 -12.94 -6.73
CA LEU A 180 -15.66 -13.86 -7.64
C LEU A 180 -17.03 -13.34 -8.11
N GLY A 181 -17.46 -13.83 -9.27
CA GLY A 181 -18.75 -13.50 -9.85
C GLY A 181 -18.80 -12.04 -10.29
N ASP A 182 -19.87 -11.35 -9.90
CA ASP A 182 -20.09 -9.94 -10.25
C ASP A 182 -19.22 -8.97 -9.45
N GLY A 183 -18.48 -9.47 -8.44
CA GLY A 183 -17.61 -8.70 -7.56
C GLY A 183 -18.39 -7.76 -6.62
N THR A 184 -18.06 -7.78 -5.33
CA THR A 184 -18.86 -7.08 -4.32
C THR A 184 -18.01 -6.41 -3.25
N LEU A 185 -18.59 -5.39 -2.64
CA LEU A 185 -18.21 -4.85 -1.34
C LEU A 185 -19.22 -5.33 -0.29
N SER A 186 -18.71 -5.92 0.80
CA SER A 186 -19.51 -6.31 1.96
C SER A 186 -19.27 -5.34 3.11
N VAL A 187 -20.34 -4.78 3.68
CA VAL A 187 -20.31 -3.93 4.87
C VAL A 187 -20.74 -4.77 6.08
N ILE A 188 -19.80 -5.06 6.96
CA ILE A 188 -19.98 -5.89 8.16
C ILE A 188 -20.01 -4.99 9.39
N PHE A 189 -21.04 -5.13 10.23
CA PHE A 189 -21.22 -4.35 11.46
C PHE A 189 -20.64 -5.13 12.65
N LEU A 190 -19.43 -4.79 13.09
CA LEU A 190 -18.67 -5.59 14.06
C LEU A 190 -19.33 -5.62 15.45
N ASN A 191 -20.07 -4.57 15.82
CA ASN A 191 -20.73 -4.45 17.11
C ASN A 191 -22.20 -4.88 17.11
N GLU A 192 -22.70 -5.38 15.98
CA GLU A 192 -24.10 -5.77 15.83
C GLU A 192 -24.23 -7.27 15.51
N ASP A 193 -25.40 -7.84 15.78
CA ASP A 193 -25.76 -9.19 15.34
C ASP A 193 -26.75 -9.10 14.18
N ARG A 194 -26.21 -8.77 12.99
CA ARG A 194 -26.97 -8.63 11.76
C ARG A 194 -26.17 -9.11 10.57
N ALA A 195 -26.89 -9.44 9.49
CA ALA A 195 -26.28 -9.76 8.20
C ALA A 195 -25.55 -8.54 7.62
N PRO A 196 -24.48 -8.76 6.82
CA PRO A 196 -23.82 -7.70 6.09
C PRO A 196 -24.74 -7.07 5.05
N VAL A 197 -24.42 -5.84 4.65
CA VAL A 197 -24.94 -5.26 3.40
C VAL A 197 -23.96 -5.61 2.29
N VAL A 198 -24.44 -6.17 1.18
CA VAL A 198 -23.62 -6.55 0.02
C VAL A 198 -23.96 -5.64 -1.15
N ILE A 199 -22.95 -4.98 -1.68
CA ILE A 199 -23.06 -4.01 -2.77
C ILE A 199 -22.29 -4.57 -3.96
N GLU A 200 -22.95 -4.73 -5.10
CA GLU A 200 -22.27 -5.11 -6.35
C GLU A 200 -21.48 -3.92 -6.89
N THR A 201 -20.16 -4.06 -7.01
CA THR A 201 -19.26 -2.99 -7.48
C THR A 201 -18.77 -3.24 -8.90
N GLY A 202 -18.33 -4.47 -9.17
CA GLY A 202 -17.86 -4.90 -10.48
C GLY A 202 -16.90 -6.11 -10.40
N PRO A 203 -16.83 -6.93 -11.47
CA PRO A 203 -16.00 -8.13 -11.48
C PRO A 203 -14.53 -7.85 -11.13
N GLY A 204 -13.96 -8.73 -10.30
CA GLY A 204 -12.60 -8.58 -9.80
C GLY A 204 -12.42 -7.46 -8.78
N ALA A 205 -13.47 -7.11 -8.02
CA ALA A 205 -13.37 -6.22 -6.86
C ALA A 205 -12.28 -6.70 -5.89
N GLU A 206 -11.18 -5.96 -5.81
CA GLU A 206 -9.96 -6.39 -5.11
C GLU A 206 -9.44 -5.29 -4.18
N GLY A 207 -8.79 -4.27 -4.75
CA GLY A 207 -8.27 -3.13 -4.01
C GLY A 207 -9.41 -2.33 -3.40
N ILE A 208 -9.31 -2.04 -2.10
CA ILE A 208 -10.27 -1.19 -1.39
C ILE A 208 -9.54 -0.25 -0.45
N ASP A 209 -10.07 0.96 -0.32
CA ASP A 209 -9.71 1.85 0.79
C ASP A 209 -10.84 2.79 1.21
N VAL A 210 -10.68 3.39 2.38
CA VAL A 210 -11.67 4.27 3.02
C VAL A 210 -11.04 5.65 3.20
N SER A 211 -11.80 6.71 2.91
CA SER A 211 -11.34 8.07 3.14
C SER A 211 -11.05 8.32 4.61
N ALA A 212 -10.12 9.23 4.91
CA ALA A 212 -9.69 9.49 6.29
C ALA A 212 -10.84 9.96 7.21
N ASP A 213 -11.82 10.67 6.65
CA ASP A 213 -13.03 11.10 7.36
C ASP A 213 -14.11 10.00 7.46
N GLY A 214 -13.91 8.86 6.79
CA GLY A 214 -14.82 7.72 6.76
C GLY A 214 -16.06 7.91 5.90
N SER A 215 -16.14 8.96 5.09
CA SER A 215 -17.31 9.29 4.28
C SER A 215 -17.41 8.49 2.97
N GLU A 216 -16.27 8.06 2.42
CA GLU A 216 -16.21 7.34 1.15
C GLU A 216 -15.44 6.03 1.25
N ILE A 217 -15.86 5.05 0.45
CA ILE A 217 -15.16 3.77 0.25
C ILE A 217 -14.93 3.62 -1.26
N TRP A 218 -13.68 3.41 -1.67
CA TRP A 218 -13.36 3.20 -3.09
C TRP A 218 -12.97 1.75 -3.32
N VAL A 219 -13.52 1.15 -4.37
CA VAL A 219 -13.30 -0.26 -4.72
C VAL A 219 -12.80 -0.38 -6.15
N ALA A 220 -11.58 -0.87 -6.35
CA ALA A 220 -11.01 -1.14 -7.65
C ALA A 220 -11.48 -2.50 -8.19
N ASN A 221 -12.13 -2.47 -9.36
CA ASN A 221 -12.70 -3.63 -10.03
C ASN A 221 -11.82 -4.04 -11.22
N ARG A 222 -10.79 -4.85 -10.94
CA ARG A 222 -9.65 -5.03 -11.86
C ARG A 222 -10.01 -5.71 -13.20
N GLN A 223 -11.14 -6.41 -13.28
CA GLN A 223 -11.58 -7.10 -14.50
C GLN A 223 -12.46 -6.22 -15.40
N VAL A 224 -12.92 -5.07 -14.92
CA VAL A 224 -13.78 -4.13 -15.67
C VAL A 224 -13.22 -2.71 -15.73
N GLU A 225 -11.98 -2.49 -15.27
CA GLU A 225 -11.22 -1.24 -15.42
C GLU A 225 -11.89 -0.02 -14.75
N THR A 226 -12.60 -0.26 -13.65
CA THR A 226 -13.28 0.80 -12.90
C THR A 226 -12.87 0.87 -11.43
N ILE A 227 -13.02 2.04 -10.83
CA ILE A 227 -13.14 2.21 -9.38
C ILE A 227 -14.59 2.62 -9.08
N SER A 228 -15.26 1.91 -8.19
CA SER A 228 -16.57 2.32 -7.63
C SER A 228 -16.33 3.19 -6.40
N VAL A 229 -16.92 4.38 -6.36
CA VAL A 229 -16.95 5.26 -5.18
C VAL A 229 -18.29 5.08 -4.48
N ILE A 230 -18.25 4.67 -3.22
CA ILE A 230 -19.43 4.37 -2.40
C ILE A 230 -19.50 5.37 -1.25
N ASP A 231 -20.66 5.98 -1.05
CA ASP A 231 -20.96 6.79 0.13
C ASP A 231 -21.19 5.87 1.34
N ALA A 232 -20.41 6.06 2.41
CA ALA A 232 -20.37 5.15 3.55
C ALA A 232 -21.62 5.24 4.44
N GLU A 233 -22.43 6.29 4.33
CA GLU A 233 -23.67 6.44 5.10
C GLU A 233 -24.85 5.77 4.39
N SER A 234 -25.10 6.15 3.14
CA SER A 234 -26.18 5.65 2.31
C SER A 234 -25.92 4.26 1.72
N LEU A 235 -24.64 3.87 1.60
CA LEU A 235 -24.18 2.64 0.97
C LEU A 235 -24.54 2.55 -0.52
N GLU A 236 -24.64 3.69 -1.19
CA GLU A 236 -24.89 3.80 -2.63
C GLU A 236 -23.59 4.10 -3.38
N ILE A 237 -23.47 3.53 -4.59
CA ILE A 237 -22.41 3.93 -5.53
C ILE A 237 -22.76 5.32 -6.05
N VAL A 238 -21.94 6.30 -5.70
CA VAL A 238 -22.13 7.71 -6.06
C VAL A 238 -21.35 8.10 -7.30
N GLU A 239 -20.31 7.34 -7.65
CA GLU A 239 -19.50 7.57 -8.85
C GLU A 239 -18.74 6.31 -9.31
N THR A 240 -18.39 6.27 -10.60
CA THR A 240 -17.54 5.23 -11.19
C THR A 240 -16.42 5.89 -11.98
N LEU A 241 -15.17 5.66 -11.58
CA LEU A 241 -13.96 6.22 -12.18
C LEU A 241 -13.27 5.20 -13.10
N ASP A 242 -12.52 5.67 -14.11
CA ASP A 242 -11.64 4.81 -14.92
C ASP A 242 -10.40 4.43 -14.11
N SER A 243 -10.16 3.14 -13.88
CA SER A 243 -9.01 2.72 -13.06
C SER A 243 -7.75 2.42 -13.86
N ARG A 244 -7.87 2.30 -15.19
CA ARG A 244 -7.05 1.41 -16.06
C ARG A 244 -7.29 -0.07 -15.79
N ARG A 245 -6.88 -0.84 -16.79
CA ARG A 245 -6.86 -2.29 -16.75
C ARG A 245 -5.98 -2.84 -15.63
N PHE A 246 -6.53 -3.81 -14.90
CA PHE A 246 -5.81 -4.57 -13.88
C PHE A 246 -5.36 -3.74 -12.67
N THR A 247 -6.13 -2.74 -12.27
CA THR A 247 -5.91 -2.00 -11.01
C THR A 247 -6.39 -2.86 -9.85
N GLY A 248 -5.43 -3.49 -9.16
CA GLY A 248 -5.69 -4.42 -8.04
C GLY A 248 -5.50 -3.80 -6.66
N ARG A 249 -5.02 -2.55 -6.58
CA ARG A 249 -4.80 -1.82 -5.33
C ARG A 249 -5.33 -0.40 -5.43
N ILE A 250 -5.76 0.10 -4.28
CA ILE A 250 -5.93 1.52 -4.01
C ILE A 250 -5.49 1.75 -2.56
N GLU A 251 -4.84 2.88 -2.31
CA GLU A 251 -4.39 3.29 -0.99
C GLU A 251 -4.69 4.80 -0.83
N MET A 252 -5.32 5.18 0.26
CA MET A 252 -5.66 6.55 0.63
C MET A 252 -4.78 7.02 1.77
N GLY A 253 -4.19 8.20 1.60
CA GLY A 253 -3.41 8.88 2.63
C GLY A 253 -4.26 9.81 3.48
N PRO A 254 -3.76 10.24 4.65
CA PRO A 254 -4.44 11.18 5.53
C PRO A 254 -4.63 12.57 4.91
N ASP A 255 -3.85 12.92 3.89
CA ASP A 255 -3.85 14.23 3.24
C ASP A 255 -4.90 14.37 2.12
N GLY A 256 -5.82 13.40 1.98
CA GLY A 256 -6.89 13.43 1.00
C GLY A 256 -6.47 13.00 -0.42
N PHE A 257 -5.29 12.37 -0.54
CA PHE A 257 -4.84 11.75 -1.79
C PHE A 257 -5.08 10.25 -1.78
N ALA A 258 -5.31 9.68 -2.96
CA ALA A 258 -5.26 8.24 -3.18
C ALA A 258 -4.25 7.90 -4.28
N ILE A 259 -3.60 6.74 -4.17
CA ILE A 259 -2.80 6.15 -5.25
C ILE A 259 -3.39 4.82 -5.71
N SER A 260 -3.31 4.55 -7.01
CA SER A 260 -3.73 3.27 -7.58
C SER A 260 -2.79 2.81 -8.68
N PRO A 261 -2.00 1.75 -8.47
CA PRO A 261 -1.19 1.15 -9.52
C PRO A 261 -2.02 0.17 -10.35
N ASN A 262 -1.72 0.10 -11.65
CA ASN A 262 -2.37 -0.87 -12.55
C ASN A 262 -1.39 -1.91 -13.09
N GLY A 263 -1.91 -3.08 -13.48
CA GLY A 263 -1.13 -4.17 -14.07
C GLY A 263 -1.27 -5.52 -13.37
N GLY A 264 -1.87 -5.53 -12.17
CA GLY A 264 -2.06 -6.72 -11.36
C GLY A 264 -3.18 -7.65 -11.85
N GLY A 265 -2.80 -8.88 -12.21
CA GLY A 265 -3.70 -10.03 -12.20
C GLY A 265 -4.07 -10.64 -13.55
N GLY A 266 -3.62 -11.88 -13.75
CA GLY A 266 -4.20 -12.92 -14.61
C GLY A 266 -4.31 -12.69 -16.12
N GLY A 267 -4.05 -11.48 -16.61
CA GLY A 267 -4.09 -11.13 -18.03
C GLY A 267 -2.71 -11.02 -18.70
N GLY A 268 -2.72 -10.64 -19.97
CA GLY A 268 -1.49 -10.35 -20.73
C GLY A 268 -0.87 -8.99 -20.36
N PRO A 269 0.33 -8.70 -20.87
CA PRO A 269 1.04 -7.45 -20.56
C PRO A 269 0.24 -6.19 -20.93
N VAL A 270 0.29 -5.19 -20.05
CA VAL A 270 -0.32 -3.86 -20.24
C VAL A 270 0.68 -2.77 -19.86
N PRO A 271 0.56 -1.55 -20.41
CA PRO A 271 1.21 -0.38 -19.82
C PRO A 271 0.83 -0.22 -18.34
N GLN A 272 1.81 0.00 -17.48
CA GLN A 272 1.63 0.06 -16.02
C GLN A 272 1.97 1.46 -15.52
N TYR A 273 1.05 2.03 -14.74
CA TYR A 273 1.12 3.39 -14.23
C TYR A 273 0.81 3.40 -12.74
N LEU A 274 1.40 4.36 -12.04
CA LEU A 274 0.94 4.84 -10.75
C LEU A 274 0.05 6.06 -11.01
N ARG A 275 -1.20 6.00 -10.55
CA ARG A 275 -2.14 7.13 -10.63
C ARG A 275 -2.30 7.79 -9.28
N LEU A 276 -2.34 9.12 -9.26
CA LEU A 276 -2.63 9.95 -8.09
C LEU A 276 -4.00 10.62 -8.25
N TRP A 277 -4.83 10.51 -7.22
CA TRP A 277 -6.18 11.03 -7.18
C TRP A 277 -6.33 12.03 -6.05
N ASP A 278 -7.12 13.07 -6.29
CA ASP A 278 -7.72 13.87 -5.23
C ASP A 278 -9.01 13.17 -4.79
N VAL A 279 -9.13 12.86 -3.50
CA VAL A 279 -10.28 12.12 -2.96
C VAL A 279 -11.50 13.02 -2.88
N GLU A 280 -11.36 14.29 -2.48
CA GLU A 280 -12.48 15.23 -2.31
C GLU A 280 -13.18 15.53 -3.65
N SER A 281 -12.40 15.82 -4.69
CA SER A 281 -12.94 16.08 -6.04
C SER A 281 -13.03 14.83 -6.92
N ARG A 282 -12.62 13.66 -6.40
CA ARG A 282 -12.63 12.35 -7.08
C ARG A 282 -11.95 12.36 -8.44
N SER A 283 -10.92 13.19 -8.59
CA SER A 283 -10.31 13.46 -9.89
C SER A 283 -8.89 12.93 -9.98
N LEU A 284 -8.55 12.36 -11.13
CA LEU A 284 -7.17 12.01 -11.47
C LEU A 284 -6.35 13.29 -11.58
N LEU A 285 -5.34 13.44 -10.73
CA LEU A 285 -4.42 14.58 -10.73
C LEU A 285 -3.29 14.35 -11.73
N THR A 286 -2.67 13.18 -11.67
CA THR A 286 -1.57 12.79 -12.57
C THR A 286 -1.41 11.28 -12.63
N GLU A 287 -0.65 10.81 -13.62
CA GLU A 287 -0.20 9.42 -13.71
C GLU A 287 1.22 9.36 -14.28
N VAL A 288 2.03 8.43 -13.76
CA VAL A 288 3.41 8.22 -14.21
C VAL A 288 3.65 6.75 -14.53
N PRO A 289 4.47 6.43 -15.54
CA PRO A 289 4.77 5.05 -15.88
C PRO A 289 5.56 4.38 -14.76
N LEU A 290 5.11 3.20 -14.32
CA LEU A 290 5.86 2.32 -13.43
C LEU A 290 6.93 1.56 -14.23
N THR A 291 6.57 1.07 -15.42
CA THR A 291 7.45 0.32 -16.30
C THR A 291 7.63 1.02 -17.66
N GLU A 292 8.80 0.85 -18.27
CA GLU A 292 9.08 1.44 -19.61
C GLU A 292 8.26 0.76 -20.71
N GLU A 293 8.00 -0.53 -20.55
CA GLU A 293 7.31 -1.37 -21.52
C GLU A 293 6.12 -2.06 -20.86
N PRO A 294 5.14 -2.55 -21.64
CA PRO A 294 4.05 -3.36 -21.11
C PRO A 294 4.56 -4.58 -20.34
N ARG A 295 3.97 -4.81 -19.16
CA ARG A 295 4.31 -5.90 -18.23
C ARG A 295 3.05 -6.45 -17.58
N ALA A 296 3.19 -7.55 -16.84
CA ALA A 296 2.13 -8.18 -16.06
C ALA A 296 2.46 -8.18 -14.55
N ASN A 297 3.28 -7.22 -14.11
CA ASN A 297 3.67 -7.05 -12.72
C ASN A 297 2.45 -6.64 -11.89
N ALA A 298 2.40 -7.11 -10.65
CA ALA A 298 1.50 -6.59 -9.64
C ALA A 298 2.28 -5.65 -8.72
N PHE A 299 1.56 -4.80 -7.98
CA PHE A 299 2.17 -3.81 -7.12
C PHE A 299 1.50 -3.79 -5.76
N GLY A 300 2.30 -3.72 -4.70
CA GLY A 300 1.85 -3.27 -3.39
C GLY A 300 2.05 -1.75 -3.26
N VAL A 301 1.24 -1.08 -2.44
CA VAL A 301 1.33 0.37 -2.24
C VAL A 301 1.10 0.75 -0.80
N LEU A 302 1.70 1.87 -0.40
CA LEU A 302 1.51 2.55 0.88
C LEU A 302 1.69 4.06 0.67
N ILE A 303 0.85 4.87 1.29
CA ILE A 303 1.07 6.32 1.44
C ILE A 303 1.53 6.59 2.86
N HIS A 304 2.63 7.33 3.01
CA HIS A 304 3.06 7.83 4.31
C HIS A 304 3.84 9.14 4.16
N ASP A 305 3.47 10.15 4.97
CA ASP A 305 4.16 11.44 5.10
C ASP A 305 4.48 12.12 3.76
N GLY A 306 3.47 12.26 2.90
CA GLY A 306 3.64 12.85 1.56
C GLY A 306 4.37 11.97 0.54
N MET A 307 4.72 10.74 0.90
CA MET A 307 5.40 9.79 0.01
C MET A 307 4.48 8.63 -0.40
N ALA A 308 4.65 8.15 -1.62
CA ALA A 308 4.12 6.87 -2.07
C ALA A 308 5.24 5.85 -2.15
N PHE A 309 5.05 4.71 -1.50
CA PHE A 309 5.90 3.53 -1.62
C PHE A 309 5.20 2.52 -2.52
N VAL A 310 5.96 1.93 -3.46
CA VAL A 310 5.42 0.96 -4.43
C VAL A 310 6.35 -0.25 -4.49
N GLY A 311 5.85 -1.43 -4.12
CA GLY A 311 6.56 -2.69 -4.33
C GLY A 311 6.33 -3.20 -5.75
N ASP A 312 7.36 -3.21 -6.61
CA ASP A 312 7.31 -3.83 -7.92
C ASP A 312 7.63 -5.33 -7.82
N ARG A 313 6.57 -6.14 -7.88
CA ARG A 313 6.65 -7.60 -7.75
C ARG A 313 7.40 -8.29 -8.89
N GLY A 314 7.48 -7.68 -10.06
CA GLY A 314 8.17 -8.25 -11.22
C GLY A 314 9.66 -7.91 -11.23
N ALA A 315 10.04 -6.75 -10.70
CA ALA A 315 11.43 -6.30 -10.62
C ALA A 315 12.12 -6.70 -9.31
N GLY A 316 11.36 -6.89 -8.23
CA GLY A 316 11.93 -7.06 -6.89
C GLY A 316 12.38 -5.75 -6.27
N ASP A 317 11.86 -4.63 -6.76
CA ASP A 317 12.23 -3.28 -6.33
C ASP A 317 11.15 -2.69 -5.43
N LEU A 318 11.59 -1.91 -4.45
CA LEU A 318 10.78 -0.99 -3.68
C LEU A 318 11.07 0.42 -4.16
N LEU A 319 10.06 1.03 -4.77
CA LEU A 319 10.12 2.38 -5.32
C LEU A 319 9.52 3.38 -4.34
N MET A 320 10.04 4.60 -4.35
CA MET A 320 9.53 5.72 -3.55
C MET A 320 9.30 6.92 -4.47
N PHE A 321 8.17 7.59 -4.29
CA PHE A 321 7.73 8.76 -5.06
C PHE A 321 7.28 9.87 -4.11
N ASP A 322 7.62 11.12 -4.42
CA ASP A 322 7.01 12.29 -3.76
C ASP A 322 5.60 12.51 -4.33
N LEU A 323 4.58 12.57 -3.47
CA LEU A 323 3.20 12.83 -3.91
C LEU A 323 3.04 14.23 -4.54
N ALA A 324 3.90 15.19 -4.21
CA ALA A 324 3.90 16.52 -4.82
C ALA A 324 4.43 16.49 -6.26
N ASP A 325 5.29 15.54 -6.62
CA ASP A 325 5.75 15.30 -7.99
C ASP A 325 6.10 13.82 -8.23
N LEU A 326 5.13 13.05 -8.71
CA LEU A 326 5.33 11.63 -9.02
C LEU A 326 6.38 11.36 -10.13
N ASN A 327 6.89 12.38 -10.83
CA ASN A 327 7.97 12.16 -11.79
C ASN A 327 9.32 11.92 -11.11
N ASP A 328 9.48 12.38 -9.86
CA ASP A 328 10.68 12.16 -9.07
C ASP A 328 10.57 10.83 -8.31
N ARG A 329 10.96 9.75 -9.00
CA ARG A 329 10.99 8.40 -8.44
C ARG A 329 12.41 7.99 -8.11
N GLU A 330 12.57 7.33 -6.98
CA GLU A 330 13.80 6.63 -6.62
C GLU A 330 13.56 5.16 -6.29
N VAL A 331 14.60 4.35 -6.47
CA VAL A 331 14.63 2.97 -5.95
C VAL A 331 15.12 3.04 -4.51
N LEU A 332 14.23 2.80 -3.57
CA LEU A 332 14.55 2.78 -2.14
C LEU A 332 15.38 1.55 -1.78
N MET A 333 15.00 0.39 -2.30
CA MET A 333 15.66 -0.88 -2.06
C MET A 333 15.33 -1.89 -3.17
N SER A 334 16.23 -2.84 -3.42
CA SER A 334 16.09 -3.89 -4.43
C SER A 334 16.28 -5.27 -3.80
N ASP A 335 16.28 -6.31 -4.64
CA ASP A 335 16.54 -7.71 -4.27
C ASP A 335 15.44 -8.36 -3.39
N PHE A 336 14.22 -7.80 -3.42
CA PHE A 336 13.05 -8.52 -2.92
C PHE A 336 12.65 -9.63 -3.89
N GLY A 337 12.17 -10.75 -3.36
CA GLY A 337 11.71 -11.83 -4.20
C GLY A 337 10.32 -11.55 -4.81
N ASP A 338 9.39 -11.02 -4.01
CA ASP A 338 8.04 -10.65 -4.45
C ASP A 338 7.42 -9.65 -3.44
N PRO A 339 7.80 -8.35 -3.47
CA PRO A 339 7.37 -7.34 -2.50
C PRO A 339 5.90 -6.93 -2.69
N ASP A 340 5.07 -7.09 -1.66
CA ASP A 340 3.61 -6.86 -1.74
C ASP A 340 3.12 -5.86 -0.67
N GLY A 341 2.31 -6.28 0.31
CA GLY A 341 1.77 -5.37 1.31
C GLY A 341 2.85 -4.71 2.17
N MET A 342 2.60 -3.45 2.54
CA MET A 342 3.52 -2.60 3.29
C MET A 342 2.79 -1.90 4.43
N ALA A 343 3.53 -1.55 5.49
CA ALA A 343 3.05 -0.71 6.58
C ALA A 343 4.20 0.08 7.19
N TRP A 344 3.91 1.19 7.84
CA TRP A 344 4.92 2.00 8.52
C TRP A 344 4.62 2.13 10.02
N THR A 345 5.68 2.28 10.81
CA THR A 345 5.63 2.54 12.25
C THR A 345 6.70 3.55 12.66
N PRO A 346 6.41 4.45 13.61
CA PRO A 346 7.43 5.33 14.18
C PRO A 346 8.46 4.59 15.04
N VAL A 347 8.17 3.35 15.45
CA VAL A 347 9.07 2.53 16.28
C VAL A 347 10.25 2.05 15.45
N ARG A 348 11.47 2.27 15.95
CA ARG A 348 12.69 1.78 15.32
C ARG A 348 13.13 0.45 15.91
N VAL A 349 13.59 -0.46 15.05
CA VAL A 349 14.19 -1.73 15.46
C VAL A 349 15.47 -1.46 16.26
N GLY A 350 15.64 -2.14 17.40
CA GLY A 350 16.80 -2.01 18.27
C GLY A 350 16.86 -0.73 19.11
N ALA A 351 15.85 0.15 19.03
CA ALA A 351 15.70 1.25 19.98
C ALA A 351 15.19 0.67 21.32
N VAL A 352 16.13 0.24 22.17
CA VAL A 352 15.81 -0.13 23.55
C VAL A 352 15.27 1.11 24.25
N THR A 353 14.07 1.01 24.81
CA THR A 353 13.55 2.02 25.73
C THR A 353 14.49 2.11 26.94
N GLU A 354 15.16 3.24 27.12
CA GLU A 354 15.81 3.58 28.40
C GLU A 354 14.78 3.87 29.50
#